data_AF-A0A928DRV5-F1
#
_entry.id   AF-A0A928DRV5-F1
#
_cell.length_a   1.000
_cell.length_b   1.000
_cell.length_c   1.000
_cell.angle_alpha   90.00
_cell.angle_beta   90.00
_cell.angle_gamma   90.00
#
_symmetry.space_group_name_H-M   'P 1'
#
loop_
_entity.id
_entity.type
_entity.pdbx_description
1 polymer ?
#
loop_
_entity_poly.entity_id
_entity_poly.type
_entity_poly.pdbx_seq_one_letter_code
_entity_poly.pdbx_strand_id
1 'polypeptide(L)'
;MAGSNDVKNVNNDAQNEIQEPLLENDPEKKLTQAEFYKKTREFLLPYVFCFLIVGLFTLFMVPIWYKFGKPFCLHGISNEKRIDMIAPKNIQLVHRLPDGTLSDEMPLWITKGSIETDLCNRLNEVGKLDRSAASYPSDLSLDRPDGVLDPEGTKAATPADRLSIYDNEMIDTVCMALSQNMYIRRVIAARKFYPPFLQIEVEYAKPVMIVLQDLNSATRNSVDPSKIERDGWLIDTECNIIEMDSKDFEESFGDSVYYPIFCGPAPENFLQEEDRIFEQEEFDGICGPLSDMPKAPWPNSGELQAAVDLVQALGDRWKKFDLAYICTVRVDDFKTPQFCLVTRNNSRIFWGEHDPEKRNTIPAAIKLQKLDEFFAKRNRLDAPNERYRFTFRLKSETEL
;
A
#
# COMPACT_ATOMS: atom_id res chain seq x y z
N MET A 1 -19.55 -14.00 -65.46
CA MET A 1 -18.10 -14.06 -65.80
C MET A 1 -17.33 -14.07 -64.50
N ALA A 2 -16.54 -15.11 -64.31
CA ALA A 2 -15.83 -15.44 -63.08
C ALA A 2 -14.59 -14.54 -62.87
N GLY A 3 -14.21 -14.32 -61.61
CA GLY A 3 -12.97 -13.64 -61.22
C GLY A 3 -12.64 -13.96 -59.77
N SER A 4 -12.00 -15.13 -59.58
CA SER A 4 -11.39 -15.62 -58.35
C SER A 4 -10.11 -14.84 -58.04
N ASN A 5 -9.92 -14.39 -56.80
CA ASN A 5 -8.63 -13.85 -56.34
C ASN A 5 -8.13 -14.65 -55.14
N ASP A 6 -6.92 -15.18 -55.34
CA ASP A 6 -6.15 -16.05 -54.46
C ASP A 6 -5.70 -15.37 -53.16
N VAL A 7 -5.89 -16.08 -52.05
CA VAL A 7 -5.27 -15.80 -50.75
C VAL A 7 -3.98 -16.61 -50.66
N LYS A 8 -2.83 -15.93 -50.65
CA LYS A 8 -1.52 -16.55 -50.37
C LYS A 8 -1.22 -16.52 -48.87
N ASN A 9 -1.16 -17.72 -48.30
CA ASN A 9 -0.55 -18.03 -47.01
C ASN A 9 0.92 -17.58 -46.96
N VAL A 10 1.30 -16.91 -45.87
CA VAL A 10 2.69 -16.71 -45.47
C VAL A 10 2.86 -17.37 -44.09
N ASN A 11 3.47 -18.55 -44.10
CA ASN A 11 3.99 -19.23 -42.91
C ASN A 11 5.25 -18.52 -42.44
N ASN A 12 5.31 -18.16 -41.15
CA ASN A 12 6.52 -17.75 -40.45
C ASN A 12 6.93 -18.88 -39.51
N ASP A 13 7.85 -19.72 -39.95
CA ASP A 13 8.60 -20.65 -39.10
C ASP A 13 9.92 -19.98 -38.70
N ALA A 14 10.02 -19.57 -37.43
CA ALA A 14 11.27 -19.11 -36.82
C ALA A 14 11.90 -20.29 -36.05
N GLN A 15 12.91 -20.93 -36.65
CA GLN A 15 13.79 -21.86 -35.96
C GLN A 15 14.93 -21.08 -35.30
N ASN A 16 14.99 -21.15 -33.97
CA ASN A 16 16.13 -20.68 -33.16
C ASN A 16 17.25 -21.71 -33.22
N GLU A 17 18.37 -21.31 -33.82
CA GLU A 17 19.62 -22.05 -33.93
C GLU A 17 20.42 -21.88 -32.62
N ILE A 18 20.55 -22.96 -31.84
CA ILE A 18 21.39 -23.02 -30.64
C ILE A 18 22.82 -23.31 -31.09
N GLN A 19 23.71 -22.33 -30.96
CA GLN A 19 25.15 -22.53 -31.14
C GLN A 19 25.75 -23.17 -29.89
N GLU A 20 26.24 -24.41 -30.02
CA GLU A 20 27.14 -25.05 -29.07
C GLU A 20 28.55 -24.44 -29.19
N PRO A 21 29.24 -24.14 -28.07
CA PRO A 21 30.63 -23.67 -28.13
C PRO A 21 31.58 -24.84 -28.42
N LEU A 22 32.30 -24.71 -29.53
CA LEU A 22 33.45 -25.55 -29.91
C LEU A 22 34.51 -25.55 -28.80
N LEU A 23 34.72 -26.71 -28.19
CA LEU A 23 35.86 -27.01 -27.31
C LEU A 23 37.12 -27.15 -28.17
N GLU A 24 37.99 -26.15 -28.10
CA GLU A 24 39.32 -26.11 -28.70
C GLU A 24 40.25 -27.06 -27.91
N ASN A 25 40.52 -28.24 -28.48
CA ASN A 25 41.46 -29.22 -27.95
C ASN A 25 42.89 -28.82 -28.32
N ASP A 26 43.60 -28.16 -27.39
CA ASP A 26 45.03 -27.86 -27.48
C ASP A 26 45.87 -29.02 -26.89
N PRO A 27 46.62 -29.80 -27.71
CA PRO A 27 47.24 -31.05 -27.26
C PRO A 27 48.66 -30.89 -26.67
N GLU A 28 49.16 -29.69 -26.38
CA GLU A 28 50.59 -29.48 -26.02
C GLU A 28 50.89 -28.96 -24.60
N LYS A 29 50.07 -29.27 -23.60
CA LYS A 29 50.50 -29.13 -22.18
C LYS A 29 50.76 -30.48 -21.53
N LYS A 30 51.92 -31.06 -21.84
CA LYS A 30 52.53 -32.09 -21.00
C LYS A 30 52.93 -31.46 -19.66
N LEU A 31 51.98 -31.41 -18.74
CA LEU A 31 52.20 -30.96 -17.37
C LEU A 31 53.30 -31.84 -16.77
N THR A 32 54.42 -31.23 -16.41
CA THR A 32 55.54 -31.98 -15.84
C THR A 32 55.10 -32.60 -14.51
N GLN A 33 55.57 -33.81 -14.20
CA GLN A 33 55.15 -34.56 -13.01
C GLN A 33 55.30 -33.73 -11.72
N ALA A 34 56.29 -32.82 -11.68
CA ALA A 34 56.51 -31.88 -10.58
C ALA A 34 55.36 -30.85 -10.41
N GLU A 35 54.82 -30.32 -11.51
CA GLU A 35 53.69 -29.39 -11.48
C GLU A 35 52.39 -30.07 -11.08
N PHE A 36 52.20 -31.34 -11.49
CA PHE A 36 51.08 -32.16 -11.03
C PHE A 36 51.11 -32.32 -9.51
N TYR A 37 52.24 -32.76 -8.93
CA TYR A 37 52.36 -32.91 -7.47
C TYR A 37 52.17 -31.60 -6.71
N LYS A 38 52.67 -30.47 -7.24
CA LYS A 38 52.46 -29.15 -6.62
C LYS A 38 50.98 -28.79 -6.59
N LYS A 39 50.28 -28.94 -7.72
CA LYS A 39 48.86 -28.61 -7.84
C LYS A 39 47.97 -29.55 -7.02
N THR A 40 48.29 -30.84 -6.97
CA THR A 40 47.60 -31.83 -6.14
C THR A 40 47.80 -31.56 -4.66
N ARG A 41 49.00 -31.13 -4.23
CA ARG A 41 49.27 -30.75 -2.83
C ARG A 41 48.46 -29.53 -2.43
N GLU A 42 48.44 -28.48 -3.25
CA GLU A 42 47.65 -27.27 -2.99
C GLU A 42 46.14 -27.57 -2.94
N PHE A 43 45.67 -28.51 -3.76
CA PHE A 43 44.26 -28.91 -3.76
C PHE A 43 43.87 -29.79 -2.56
N LEU A 44 44.73 -30.73 -2.13
CA LEU A 44 44.39 -31.69 -1.06
C LEU A 44 44.66 -31.17 0.35
N LEU A 45 45.61 -30.25 0.55
CA LEU A 45 45.96 -29.73 1.88
C LEU A 45 44.76 -29.18 2.67
N PRO A 46 43.83 -28.39 2.07
CA PRO A 46 42.68 -27.85 2.80
C PRO A 46 41.74 -28.95 3.30
N TYR A 47 41.53 -30.00 2.49
CA TYR A 47 40.64 -31.10 2.87
C TYR A 47 41.22 -31.95 3.99
N VAL A 48 42.52 -32.26 3.93
CA VAL A 48 43.20 -32.99 5.03
C VAL A 48 43.14 -32.19 6.33
N PHE A 49 43.30 -30.86 6.25
CA PHE A 49 43.19 -29.98 7.42
C PHE A 49 41.75 -29.93 7.97
N CYS A 50 40.74 -29.84 7.11
CA CYS A 50 39.33 -29.92 7.52
C CYS A 50 38.99 -31.25 8.20
N PHE A 51 39.44 -32.38 7.66
CA PHE A 51 39.20 -33.69 8.26
C PHE A 51 39.88 -33.83 9.63
N LEU A 52 41.08 -33.29 9.81
CA LEU A 52 41.76 -33.27 11.10
C LEU A 52 41.02 -32.40 12.13
N ILE A 53 40.50 -31.23 11.73
CA ILE A 53 39.72 -30.36 12.63
C ILE A 53 38.42 -31.05 13.05
N VAL A 54 37.66 -31.61 12.11
CA VAL A 54 36.40 -32.32 12.42
C VAL A 54 36.67 -33.55 13.29
N GLY A 55 37.74 -34.30 13.00
CA GLY A 55 38.17 -35.44 13.80
C GLY A 55 38.56 -35.05 15.24
N LEU A 56 39.35 -33.99 15.41
CA LEU A 56 39.69 -33.45 16.74
C LEU A 56 38.45 -32.93 17.47
N PHE A 57 37.57 -32.20 16.78
CA PHE A 57 36.35 -31.64 17.38
C PHE A 57 35.42 -32.74 17.90
N THR A 58 35.20 -33.79 17.11
CA THR A 58 34.42 -34.97 17.53
C THR A 58 35.07 -35.71 18.69
N LEU A 59 36.40 -35.90 18.67
CA LEU A 59 37.12 -36.57 19.74
C LEU A 59 37.09 -35.81 21.08
N PHE A 60 37.07 -34.47 21.04
CA PHE A 60 36.99 -33.62 22.24
C PHE A 60 35.56 -33.32 22.71
N MET A 61 34.59 -33.17 21.79
CA MET A 61 33.23 -32.82 22.16
C MET A 61 32.41 -34.00 22.66
N VAL A 62 32.63 -35.22 22.14
CA VAL A 62 31.86 -36.41 22.56
C VAL A 62 31.99 -36.70 24.06
N PRO A 63 33.19 -36.66 24.69
CA PRO A 63 33.32 -36.85 26.14
C PRO A 63 32.68 -35.73 26.96
N ILE A 64 32.74 -34.48 26.48
CA ILE A 64 32.09 -33.33 27.11
C ILE A 64 30.57 -33.52 27.08
N TRP A 65 30.02 -33.90 25.93
CA TRP A 65 28.61 -34.23 25.78
C TRP A 65 28.19 -35.41 26.66
N TYR A 66 29.02 -36.43 26.82
CA TYR A 66 28.73 -37.57 27.71
C TYR A 66 28.78 -37.20 29.19
N LYS A 67 29.64 -36.23 29.57
CA LYS A 67 29.80 -35.80 30.97
C LYS A 67 28.75 -34.78 31.41
N PHE A 68 28.20 -34.01 30.47
CA PHE A 68 27.14 -33.01 30.72
C PHE A 68 25.76 -33.46 30.26
N GLY A 69 25.67 -34.47 29.39
CA GLY A 69 24.45 -35.12 28.94
C GLY A 69 23.94 -36.16 29.94
N LYS A 70 23.63 -35.75 31.16
CA LYS A 70 22.56 -36.46 31.87
C LYS A 70 21.30 -36.22 31.04
N PRO A 71 20.50 -37.26 30.72
CA PRO A 71 19.20 -37.02 30.11
C PRO A 71 18.46 -36.06 31.04
N PHE A 72 17.96 -34.96 30.48
CA PHE A 72 16.97 -34.15 31.15
C PHE A 72 15.84 -35.11 31.52
N CYS A 73 15.84 -35.59 32.77
CA CYS A 73 14.69 -36.23 33.35
C CYS A 73 13.61 -35.16 33.29
N LEU A 74 12.67 -35.32 32.35
CA LEU A 74 11.37 -34.67 32.35
C LEU A 74 10.74 -34.94 33.73
N HIS A 75 11.06 -34.10 34.70
CA HIS A 75 10.29 -33.98 35.92
C HIS A 75 8.89 -33.56 35.48
N GLY A 76 7.91 -34.36 35.91
CA GLY A 76 6.52 -34.30 35.51
C GLY A 76 6.02 -32.90 35.18
N ILE A 77 5.86 -32.64 33.89
CA ILE A 77 4.87 -31.68 33.43
C ILE A 77 3.55 -32.36 33.73
N SER A 78 2.96 -31.98 34.87
CA SER A 78 1.54 -32.16 35.16
C SER A 78 0.74 -31.94 33.89
N ASN A 79 -0.19 -32.85 33.57
CA ASN A 79 -1.16 -32.75 32.48
C ASN A 79 -2.17 -31.59 32.67
N GLU A 80 -1.81 -30.53 33.38
CA GLU A 80 -2.44 -29.24 33.16
C GLU A 80 -2.03 -28.80 31.76
N LYS A 81 -2.95 -28.96 30.81
CA LYS A 81 -2.94 -28.29 29.51
C LYS A 81 -2.67 -26.81 29.76
N ARG A 82 -1.39 -26.41 29.77
CA ARG A 82 -1.01 -25.03 29.44
C ARG A 82 -1.41 -24.87 28.00
N ILE A 83 -2.63 -24.35 27.82
CA ILE A 83 -3.07 -23.83 26.54
C ILE A 83 -2.10 -22.70 26.26
N ASP A 84 -1.15 -22.92 25.35
CA ASP A 84 -0.26 -21.85 24.88
C ASP A 84 -1.13 -20.83 24.15
N MET A 85 -1.57 -19.83 24.92
CA MET A 85 -2.38 -18.73 24.43
C MET A 85 -1.50 -17.80 23.61
N ILE A 86 -1.97 -17.41 22.43
CA ILE A 86 -1.31 -16.37 21.64
C ILE A 86 -1.71 -15.03 22.23
N ALA A 87 -0.80 -14.40 22.96
CA ALA A 87 -0.93 -12.98 23.27
C ALA A 87 -0.73 -12.17 21.97
N PRO A 88 -1.35 -10.98 21.79
CA PRO A 88 -1.19 -10.15 20.60
C PRO A 88 0.28 -9.91 20.20
N LYS A 89 1.18 -9.81 21.18
CA LYS A 89 2.64 -9.72 20.99
C LYS A 89 3.30 -10.90 20.26
N ASN A 90 2.62 -12.04 20.17
CA ASN A 90 3.07 -13.25 19.45
C ASN A 90 2.52 -13.30 18.01
N ILE A 91 1.80 -12.26 17.58
CA ILE A 91 1.40 -12.07 16.18
C ILE A 91 2.44 -11.15 15.53
N GLN A 92 3.14 -11.68 14.54
CA GLN A 92 4.09 -10.92 13.74
C GLN A 92 3.43 -10.58 12.40
N LEU A 93 3.14 -9.31 12.19
CA LEU A 93 2.74 -8.80 10.89
C LEU A 93 3.99 -8.59 10.04
N VAL A 94 3.98 -9.14 8.83
CA VAL A 94 5.08 -9.01 7.87
C VAL A 94 4.51 -8.47 6.58
N HIS A 95 5.10 -7.40 6.07
CA HIS A 95 4.70 -6.77 4.82
C HIS A 95 5.36 -7.50 3.64
N ARG A 96 4.57 -7.85 2.62
CA ARG A 96 5.13 -8.28 1.33
C ARG A 96 5.32 -7.08 0.41
N LEU A 97 6.57 -6.81 0.06
CA LEU A 97 6.95 -5.77 -0.89
C LEU A 97 6.65 -6.19 -2.35
N PRO A 98 6.55 -5.24 -3.30
CA PRO A 98 6.25 -5.54 -4.71
C PRO A 98 7.23 -6.49 -5.40
N ASP A 99 8.47 -6.55 -4.94
CA ASP A 99 9.51 -7.47 -5.43
C ASP A 99 9.39 -8.89 -4.83
N GLY A 100 8.38 -9.13 -3.98
CA GLY A 100 8.13 -10.39 -3.31
C GLY A 100 8.92 -10.59 -2.02
N THR A 101 9.77 -9.65 -1.63
CA THR A 101 10.50 -9.72 -0.36
C THR A 101 9.57 -9.44 0.82
N LEU A 102 9.96 -9.97 1.99
CA LEU A 102 9.23 -9.82 3.23
C LEU A 102 9.98 -8.83 4.12
N SER A 103 9.28 -7.80 4.61
CA SER A 103 9.79 -6.80 5.54
C SER A 103 8.95 -6.80 6.81
N ASP A 104 9.59 -6.71 7.98
CA ASP A 104 8.93 -6.47 9.26
C ASP A 104 8.73 -4.97 9.54
N GLU A 105 9.29 -4.09 8.70
CA GLU A 105 9.04 -2.66 8.77
C GLU A 105 7.61 -2.34 8.31
N MET A 106 6.85 -1.70 9.21
CA MET A 106 5.53 -1.17 8.88
C MET A 106 5.68 0.09 8.02
N PRO A 107 4.70 0.40 7.14
CA PRO A 107 4.68 1.69 6.47
C PRO A 107 4.76 2.83 7.48
N LEU A 108 5.54 3.86 7.17
CA LEU A 108 5.81 4.99 8.08
C LEU A 108 4.54 5.72 8.56
N TRP A 109 3.41 5.54 7.86
CA TRP A 109 2.14 6.17 8.16
C TRP A 109 1.17 5.31 8.97
N ILE A 110 1.62 4.15 9.47
CA ILE A 110 0.83 3.30 10.36
C ILE A 110 1.59 3.07 11.66
N THR A 111 0.96 3.40 12.79
CA THR A 111 1.51 3.06 14.10
C THR A 111 1.20 1.61 14.44
N LYS A 112 2.18 0.88 14.97
CA LYS A 112 2.00 -0.51 15.44
C LYS A 112 0.86 -0.63 16.45
N GLY A 113 0.70 0.38 17.32
CA GLY A 113 -0.35 0.43 18.33
C GLY A 113 -1.76 0.50 17.73
N SER A 114 -1.94 1.19 16.61
CA SER A 114 -3.23 1.32 15.93
C SER A 114 -3.75 -0.03 15.43
N ILE A 115 -2.90 -0.80 14.73
CA ILE A 115 -3.29 -2.14 14.25
C ILE A 115 -3.53 -3.11 15.41
N GLU A 116 -2.66 -3.12 16.42
CA GLU A 116 -2.82 -4.05 17.56
C GLU A 116 -4.12 -3.77 18.33
N THR A 117 -4.46 -2.49 18.53
CA THR A 117 -5.68 -2.08 19.23
C THR A 117 -6.93 -2.45 18.43
N ASP A 118 -6.95 -2.12 17.12
CA ASP A 118 -8.06 -2.48 16.24
C ASP A 118 -8.24 -4.00 16.12
N LEU A 119 -7.15 -4.75 15.97
CA LEU A 119 -7.18 -6.21 15.95
C LEU A 119 -7.80 -6.78 17.23
N CYS A 120 -7.39 -6.28 18.40
CA CYS A 120 -7.97 -6.72 19.67
C CYS A 120 -9.47 -6.42 19.75
N ASN A 121 -9.91 -5.26 19.28
CA ASN A 121 -11.33 -4.90 19.24
C ASN A 121 -12.11 -5.83 18.31
N ARG A 122 -11.60 -6.09 17.10
CA ARG A 122 -12.26 -6.95 16.10
C ARG A 122 -12.29 -8.41 16.49
N LEU A 123 -11.22 -8.95 17.07
CA LEU A 123 -11.22 -10.32 17.60
C LEU A 123 -12.27 -10.49 18.70
N ASN A 124 -12.49 -9.47 19.53
CA ASN A 124 -13.56 -9.47 20.51
C ASN A 124 -14.96 -9.41 19.89
N GLU A 125 -15.13 -8.77 18.73
CA GLU A 125 -16.39 -8.74 17.99
C GLU A 125 -16.68 -10.07 17.29
N VAL A 126 -15.69 -10.63 16.59
CA VAL A 126 -15.81 -11.94 15.92
C VAL A 126 -16.10 -13.04 16.93
N GLY A 127 -15.40 -13.04 18.09
CA GLY A 127 -15.65 -13.99 19.17
C GLY A 127 -17.05 -13.88 19.82
N LYS A 128 -17.76 -12.75 19.66
CA LYS A 128 -19.17 -12.62 20.06
C LYS A 128 -20.11 -13.22 19.03
N LEU A 129 -19.80 -13.10 17.74
CA LEU A 129 -20.63 -13.59 16.64
C LEU A 129 -20.71 -15.13 16.64
N ASP A 130 -19.59 -15.81 16.85
CA ASP A 130 -19.53 -17.28 16.81
C ASP A 130 -20.35 -17.96 17.92
N ARG A 131 -20.43 -17.34 19.11
CA ARG A 131 -21.27 -17.84 20.22
C ARG A 131 -22.77 -17.73 19.97
N SER A 132 -23.19 -16.88 19.03
CA SER A 132 -24.61 -16.77 18.68
C SER A 132 -25.05 -17.91 17.74
N ALA A 133 -24.11 -18.53 17.02
CA ALA A 133 -24.35 -19.63 16.10
C ALA A 133 -24.17 -21.00 16.75
N ALA A 134 -23.27 -21.12 17.73
CA ALA A 134 -23.10 -22.34 18.50
C ALA A 134 -24.12 -22.42 19.65
N SER A 135 -25.30 -23.00 19.40
CA SER A 135 -26.14 -23.53 20.47
C SER A 135 -25.43 -24.75 21.09
N TYR A 136 -24.47 -24.51 21.98
CA TYR A 136 -23.98 -25.58 22.83
C TYR A 136 -25.16 -26.07 23.68
N PRO A 137 -25.44 -27.39 23.72
CA PRO A 137 -26.45 -27.90 24.63
C PRO A 137 -26.01 -27.55 26.05
N SER A 138 -26.84 -26.77 26.74
CA SER A 138 -26.67 -26.26 28.10
C SER A 138 -26.65 -27.37 29.17
N ASP A 139 -26.56 -28.64 28.80
CA ASP A 139 -26.79 -29.80 29.66
C ASP A 139 -25.53 -30.25 30.43
N LEU A 140 -24.44 -29.48 30.36
CA LEU A 140 -23.34 -29.55 31.31
C LEU A 140 -23.33 -28.29 32.20
N SER A 141 -24.49 -27.97 32.77
CA SER A 141 -24.60 -27.18 33.99
C SER A 141 -24.02 -27.97 35.17
N LEU A 142 -22.70 -28.01 35.28
CA LEU A 142 -22.07 -28.06 36.60
C LEU A 142 -22.51 -26.78 37.30
N ASP A 143 -23.40 -26.90 38.29
CA ASP A 143 -23.84 -25.86 39.21
C ASP A 143 -22.63 -25.01 39.65
N ARG A 144 -22.35 -23.94 38.90
CA ARG A 144 -21.46 -22.87 39.34
C ARG A 144 -22.38 -21.83 39.96
N PRO A 145 -22.30 -21.62 41.28
CA PRO A 145 -23.11 -20.61 41.93
C PRO A 145 -22.82 -19.26 41.29
N ASP A 146 -23.89 -18.63 40.81
CA ASP A 146 -23.87 -17.29 40.24
C ASP A 146 -23.18 -16.32 41.20
N GLY A 147 -22.15 -15.62 40.73
CA GLY A 147 -21.66 -14.41 41.38
C GLY A 147 -20.36 -14.49 42.20
N VAL A 148 -19.51 -15.51 42.01
CA VAL A 148 -18.13 -15.42 42.53
C VAL A 148 -17.29 -14.61 41.53
N LEU A 149 -17.17 -13.31 41.78
CA LEU A 149 -15.98 -12.55 41.37
C LEU A 149 -14.77 -13.33 41.88
N ASP A 150 -13.77 -13.58 41.02
CA ASP A 150 -12.48 -14.08 41.54
C ASP A 150 -12.05 -13.18 42.71
N PRO A 151 -11.52 -13.73 43.81
CA PRO A 151 -11.21 -12.97 45.02
C PRO A 151 -10.22 -11.82 44.82
N GLU A 152 -9.62 -11.70 43.62
CA GLU A 152 -8.73 -10.62 43.20
C GLU A 152 -9.41 -9.52 42.36
N GLY A 153 -10.71 -9.62 42.06
CA GLY A 153 -11.42 -8.60 41.26
C GLY A 153 -11.00 -8.55 39.78
N THR A 154 -10.36 -9.60 39.27
CA THR A 154 -9.86 -9.68 37.90
C THR A 154 -11.03 -9.85 36.92
N LYS A 155 -11.15 -8.90 36.00
CA LYS A 155 -12.14 -8.87 34.91
C LYS A 155 -12.14 -10.21 34.17
N ALA A 156 -13.30 -10.84 33.98
CA ALA A 156 -13.42 -12.12 33.29
C ALA A 156 -12.69 -12.08 31.92
N ALA A 157 -11.83 -13.06 31.67
CA ALA A 157 -11.04 -13.18 30.44
C ALA A 157 -11.94 -13.02 29.20
N THR A 158 -11.62 -12.04 28.37
CA THR A 158 -12.31 -11.74 27.13
C THR A 158 -12.10 -12.85 26.11
N PRO A 159 -12.97 -13.03 25.10
CA PRO A 159 -12.77 -14.04 24.05
C PRO A 159 -11.43 -13.93 23.31
N ALA A 160 -10.89 -12.72 23.14
CA ALA A 160 -9.54 -12.50 22.62
C ALA A 160 -8.45 -13.18 23.47
N ASP A 161 -8.70 -13.38 24.77
CA ASP A 161 -7.77 -14.07 25.67
C ASP A 161 -7.78 -15.60 25.48
N ARG A 162 -8.56 -16.16 24.55
CA ARG A 162 -8.74 -17.62 24.41
C ARG A 162 -8.33 -18.23 23.06
N LEU A 163 -7.66 -17.47 22.20
CA LEU A 163 -7.13 -18.02 20.95
C LEU A 163 -5.94 -18.93 21.23
N SER A 164 -6.17 -20.24 21.10
CA SER A 164 -5.14 -21.27 21.23
C SER A 164 -4.36 -21.39 19.92
N ILE A 165 -3.03 -21.49 19.99
CA ILE A 165 -2.23 -21.75 18.78
C ILE A 165 -2.59 -23.06 18.08
N TYR A 166 -3.12 -24.01 18.84
CA TYR A 166 -3.51 -25.33 18.35
C TYR A 166 -4.89 -25.34 17.69
N ASP A 167 -5.66 -24.26 17.79
CA ASP A 167 -6.96 -24.16 17.16
C ASP A 167 -6.80 -23.94 15.64
N ASN A 168 -7.37 -24.83 14.83
CA ASN A 168 -7.29 -24.74 13.37
C ASN A 168 -8.03 -23.52 12.83
N GLU A 169 -9.11 -23.10 13.49
CA GLU A 169 -9.97 -21.98 13.06
C GLU A 169 -9.41 -20.61 13.48
N MET A 170 -8.41 -20.59 14.36
CA MET A 170 -7.78 -19.35 14.82
C MET A 170 -7.12 -18.57 13.68
N ILE A 171 -6.52 -19.24 12.69
CA ILE A 171 -5.95 -18.53 11.53
C ILE A 171 -7.05 -17.78 10.79
N ASP A 172 -8.15 -18.46 10.47
CA ASP A 172 -9.24 -17.88 9.70
C ASP A 172 -9.89 -16.71 10.47
N THR A 173 -10.06 -16.87 11.77
CA THR A 173 -10.58 -15.82 12.67
C THR A 173 -9.68 -14.58 12.66
N VAL A 174 -8.37 -14.76 12.80
CA VAL A 174 -7.42 -13.63 12.79
C VAL A 174 -7.32 -12.99 11.41
N CYS A 175 -7.26 -13.78 10.34
CA CYS A 175 -7.26 -13.29 8.96
C CYS A 175 -8.54 -12.50 8.65
N MET A 176 -9.70 -12.99 9.07
CA MET A 176 -10.98 -12.31 8.89
C MET A 176 -11.03 -11.00 9.66
N ALA A 177 -10.57 -10.98 10.91
CA ALA A 177 -10.50 -9.75 11.70
C ALA A 177 -9.54 -8.71 11.07
N LEU A 178 -8.35 -9.14 10.62
CA LEU A 178 -7.39 -8.27 9.94
C LEU A 178 -7.90 -7.77 8.59
N SER A 179 -8.67 -8.57 7.86
CA SER A 179 -9.22 -8.16 6.55
C SER A 179 -10.29 -7.08 6.67
N GLN A 180 -10.79 -6.80 7.88
CA GLN A 180 -11.68 -5.68 8.15
C GLN A 180 -10.94 -4.42 8.59
N ASN A 181 -9.62 -4.48 8.82
CA ASN A 181 -8.81 -3.33 9.16
C ASN A 181 -8.58 -2.47 7.91
N MET A 182 -8.86 -1.17 8.00
CA MET A 182 -8.87 -0.26 6.84
C MET A 182 -7.47 0.01 6.27
N TYR A 183 -6.41 -0.26 7.04
CA TYR A 183 -5.02 -0.13 6.58
C TYR A 183 -4.54 -1.37 5.83
N ILE A 184 -5.20 -2.51 6.00
CA ILE A 184 -4.83 -3.78 5.39
C ILE A 184 -5.69 -3.97 4.14
N ARG A 185 -5.07 -3.88 2.97
CA ARG A 185 -5.74 -4.16 1.69
C ARG A 185 -6.17 -5.61 1.62
N ARG A 186 -5.27 -6.53 1.99
CA ARG A 186 -5.58 -7.95 2.12
C ARG A 186 -4.56 -8.69 2.95
N VAL A 187 -5.01 -9.80 3.52
CA VAL A 187 -4.13 -10.82 4.10
C VAL A 187 -3.69 -11.77 2.98
N ILE A 188 -2.37 -11.92 2.80
CA ILE A 188 -1.79 -12.76 1.74
C ILE A 188 -1.64 -14.20 2.23
N ALA A 189 -1.10 -14.37 3.44
CA ALA A 189 -0.86 -15.67 4.03
C ALA A 189 -0.79 -15.56 5.56
N ALA A 190 -1.08 -16.66 6.25
CA ALA A 190 -0.89 -16.77 7.68
C ALA A 190 -0.28 -18.14 8.01
N ARG A 191 0.73 -18.15 8.87
CA ARG A 191 1.52 -19.34 9.20
C ARG A 191 1.79 -19.39 10.69
N LYS A 192 1.65 -20.59 11.27
CA LYS A 192 2.03 -20.87 12.65
C LYS A 192 3.46 -21.38 12.71
N PHE A 193 4.19 -21.00 13.74
CA PHE A 193 5.56 -21.43 13.98
C PHE A 193 5.74 -21.91 15.42
N TYR A 194 6.87 -22.60 15.65
CA TYR A 194 7.35 -23.01 16.97
C TYR A 194 8.72 -22.37 17.26
N PRO A 195 8.98 -21.74 18.42
CA PRO A 195 8.07 -21.50 19.57
C PRO A 195 6.76 -20.82 19.16
N PRO A 196 5.67 -20.89 19.96
CA PRO A 196 4.33 -20.55 19.48
C PRO A 196 4.20 -19.07 19.08
N PHE A 197 4.25 -18.81 17.77
CA PHE A 197 3.98 -17.51 17.18
C PHE A 197 3.20 -17.66 15.86
N LEU A 198 2.44 -16.62 15.52
CA LEU A 198 1.67 -16.53 14.28
C LEU A 198 2.28 -15.44 13.42
N GLN A 199 2.76 -15.79 12.23
CA GLN A 199 3.22 -14.83 11.24
C GLN A 199 2.13 -14.61 10.21
N ILE A 200 1.80 -13.36 9.93
CA ILE A 200 0.77 -12.99 8.97
C ILE A 200 1.40 -12.06 7.94
N GLU A 201 1.39 -12.51 6.70
CA GLU A 201 1.81 -11.75 5.55
C GLU A 201 0.64 -10.87 5.09
N VAL A 202 0.82 -9.55 5.10
CA VAL A 202 -0.22 -8.58 4.74
C VAL A 202 0.24 -7.65 3.63
N GLU A 203 -0.71 -7.26 2.79
CA GLU A 203 -0.56 -6.13 1.86
C GLU A 203 -1.27 -4.92 2.47
N TYR A 204 -0.50 -3.86 2.76
CA TYR A 204 -1.08 -2.61 3.24
C TYR A 204 -1.71 -1.83 2.08
N ALA A 205 -2.82 -1.16 2.36
CA ALA A 205 -3.40 -0.18 1.45
C ALA A 205 -2.38 0.95 1.22
N LYS A 206 -2.25 1.44 -0.01
CA LYS A 206 -1.29 2.51 -0.33
C LYS A 206 -2.05 3.80 -0.53
N PRO A 207 -2.07 4.73 0.45
CA PRO A 207 -2.74 6.00 0.27
C PRO A 207 -2.10 6.77 -0.88
N VAL A 208 -2.94 7.29 -1.77
CA VAL A 208 -2.55 8.08 -2.94
C VAL A 208 -2.88 9.55 -2.71
N MET A 209 -3.99 9.84 -2.04
CA MET A 209 -4.44 11.21 -1.79
C MET A 209 -5.29 11.31 -0.52
N ILE A 210 -5.43 12.54 -0.02
CA ILE A 210 -6.36 12.91 1.05
C ILE A 210 -7.60 13.55 0.41
N VAL A 211 -8.80 13.14 0.79
CA VAL A 211 -10.06 13.78 0.39
C VAL A 211 -10.57 14.63 1.54
N LEU A 212 -10.85 15.91 1.25
CA LEU A 212 -11.47 16.82 2.21
C LEU A 212 -12.95 17.04 1.88
N GLN A 213 -13.80 17.00 2.91
CA GLN A 213 -15.24 17.23 2.74
C GLN A 213 -15.59 18.67 2.36
N ASP A 214 -14.84 19.66 2.89
CA ASP A 214 -15.10 21.09 2.67
C ASP A 214 -13.86 21.82 2.13
N LEU A 215 -14.01 22.50 0.98
CA LEU A 215 -12.97 23.34 0.40
C LEU A 215 -12.67 24.57 1.28
N ASN A 216 -13.62 25.02 2.11
CA ASN A 216 -13.36 26.11 3.06
C ASN A 216 -12.26 25.75 4.05
N SER A 217 -12.14 24.47 4.40
CA SER A 217 -11.05 23.95 5.24
C SER A 217 -9.70 24.00 4.52
N ALA A 218 -9.69 23.80 3.20
CA ALA A 218 -8.49 23.88 2.37
C ALA A 218 -8.02 25.31 2.05
N THR A 219 -8.95 26.28 1.97
CA THR A 219 -8.66 27.65 1.49
C THR A 219 -8.40 28.66 2.60
N ARG A 220 -9.01 28.51 3.79
CA ARG A 220 -8.84 29.47 4.90
C ARG A 220 -7.51 29.34 5.64
N ASN A 221 -6.95 28.14 5.63
CA ASN A 221 -5.64 27.88 6.18
C ASN A 221 -4.67 27.88 5.00
N SER A 222 -3.64 28.73 5.00
CA SER A 222 -2.46 28.49 4.16
C SER A 222 -2.15 27.01 4.30
N VAL A 223 -2.19 26.24 3.21
CA VAL A 223 -2.26 24.76 3.17
C VAL A 223 -1.20 24.13 4.07
N ASP A 224 -1.53 24.08 5.35
CA ASP A 224 -0.71 23.62 6.44
C ASP A 224 -1.39 22.33 6.83
N PRO A 225 -0.81 21.18 6.44
CA PRO A 225 -1.39 19.87 6.70
C PRO A 225 -1.73 19.67 8.19
N SER A 226 -1.01 20.32 9.11
CA SER A 226 -1.26 20.27 10.55
C SER A 226 -2.59 20.90 10.98
N LYS A 227 -3.22 21.72 10.12
CA LYS A 227 -4.51 22.39 10.36
C LYS A 227 -5.68 21.76 9.61
N ILE A 228 -5.45 20.65 8.93
CA ILE A 228 -6.53 19.82 8.38
C ILE A 228 -7.16 19.11 9.58
N GLU A 229 -8.02 19.82 10.31
CA GLU A 229 -8.80 19.23 11.40
C GLU A 229 -9.67 18.12 10.82
N ARG A 230 -9.55 16.90 11.40
CA ARG A 230 -10.49 15.75 11.51
C ARG A 230 -11.41 15.31 10.35
N ASP A 231 -11.46 16.03 9.24
CA ASP A 231 -12.47 15.89 8.20
C ASP A 231 -11.85 15.40 6.87
N GLY A 232 -10.68 14.76 6.97
CA GLY A 232 -9.95 14.19 5.84
C GLY A 232 -10.04 12.67 5.82
N TRP A 233 -10.27 12.10 4.65
CA TRP A 233 -10.17 10.65 4.40
C TRP A 233 -8.95 10.37 3.54
N LEU A 234 -8.21 9.30 3.83
CA LEU A 234 -7.20 8.82 2.89
C LEU A 234 -7.86 7.91 1.86
N ILE A 235 -7.42 8.04 0.61
CA ILE A 235 -7.91 7.22 -0.49
C ILE A 235 -6.74 6.45 -1.09
N ASP A 236 -6.93 5.15 -1.29
CA ASP A 236 -5.93 4.31 -1.94
C ASP A 236 -6.06 4.28 -3.48
N THR A 237 -5.23 3.46 -4.13
CA THR A 237 -5.23 3.31 -5.60
C THR A 237 -6.52 2.74 -6.19
N GLU A 238 -7.33 2.07 -5.39
CA GLU A 238 -8.61 1.44 -5.79
C GLU A 238 -9.82 2.25 -5.32
N CYS A 239 -9.60 3.50 -4.90
CA CYS A 239 -10.63 4.36 -4.32
C CYS A 239 -11.23 3.86 -3.01
N ASN A 240 -10.54 2.97 -2.28
CA ASN A 240 -10.98 2.58 -0.93
C ASN A 240 -10.70 3.72 0.04
N ILE A 241 -11.67 3.99 0.92
CA ILE A 241 -11.54 4.94 2.01
C ILE A 241 -10.78 4.27 3.16
N ILE A 242 -9.69 4.90 3.57
CA ILE A 242 -8.92 4.57 4.77
C ILE A 242 -9.24 5.64 5.81
N GLU A 243 -10.03 5.29 6.82
CA GLU A 243 -10.23 6.16 7.98
C GLU A 243 -8.99 6.11 8.86
N MET A 244 -8.44 7.28 9.18
CA MET A 244 -7.35 7.42 10.14
C MET A 244 -7.83 8.10 11.40
N ASP A 245 -7.35 7.63 12.55
CA ASP A 245 -7.44 8.43 13.76
C ASP A 245 -6.61 9.71 13.57
N SER A 246 -7.17 10.85 13.97
CA SER A 246 -6.47 12.13 14.04
C SER A 246 -5.07 12.04 14.65
N LYS A 247 -4.87 11.21 15.67
CA LYS A 247 -3.54 11.01 16.29
C LYS A 247 -2.56 10.32 15.36
N ASP A 248 -3.01 9.24 14.71
CA ASP A 248 -2.20 8.52 13.73
C ASP A 248 -1.86 9.46 12.56
N PHE A 249 -2.79 10.34 12.16
CA PHE A 249 -2.56 11.32 11.10
C PHE A 249 -1.44 12.31 11.45
N GLU A 250 -1.48 12.93 12.64
CA GLU A 250 -0.45 13.87 13.09
C GLU A 250 0.93 13.21 13.23
N GLU A 251 1.00 12.00 13.79
CA GLU A 251 2.27 11.27 13.96
C GLU A 251 2.86 10.80 12.61
N SER A 252 2.00 10.41 11.68
CA SER A 252 2.37 9.82 10.39
C SER A 252 2.71 10.85 9.32
N PHE A 253 2.03 11.99 9.34
CA PHE A 253 2.08 13.01 8.28
C PHE A 253 2.59 14.35 8.77
N GLY A 254 3.51 14.36 9.74
CA GLY A 254 4.28 15.55 10.08
C GLY A 254 4.91 16.22 8.84
N ASP A 255 5.59 17.36 9.03
CA ASP A 255 6.01 18.33 7.99
C ASP A 255 6.65 17.78 6.69
N SER A 256 7.08 16.52 6.67
CA SER A 256 7.78 15.89 5.55
C SER A 256 6.90 15.20 4.49
N VAL A 257 5.64 14.82 4.77
CA VAL A 257 4.88 13.98 3.82
C VAL A 257 3.87 14.79 3.00
N TYR A 258 4.11 14.86 1.69
CA TYR A 258 3.30 15.60 0.73
C TYR A 258 2.28 14.66 0.11
N TYR A 259 1.07 14.59 0.68
CA TYR A 259 -0.05 13.93 0.01
C TYR A 259 -0.80 14.91 -0.88
N PRO A 260 -1.11 14.49 -2.12
CA PRO A 260 -2.10 15.16 -2.94
C PRO A 260 -3.43 15.29 -2.19
N ILE A 261 -4.02 16.48 -2.24
CA ILE A 261 -5.31 16.75 -1.61
C ILE A 261 -6.36 16.85 -2.72
N PHE A 262 -7.43 16.08 -2.62
CA PHE A 262 -8.63 16.23 -3.42
C PHE A 262 -9.70 16.91 -2.58
N CYS A 263 -10.14 18.06 -3.03
CA CYS A 263 -11.30 18.71 -2.48
C CYS A 263 -12.46 18.48 -3.44
N GLY A 264 -13.66 18.41 -2.89
CA GLY A 264 -14.85 18.23 -3.69
C GLY A 264 -15.16 19.35 -4.69
N PRO A 265 -16.44 19.48 -5.12
CA PRO A 265 -16.80 20.52 -6.07
C PRO A 265 -16.38 21.89 -5.52
N ALA A 266 -15.69 22.65 -6.36
CA ALA A 266 -15.29 24.01 -6.07
C ALA A 266 -16.54 24.88 -5.82
N PRO A 267 -16.48 25.84 -4.89
CA PRO A 267 -17.60 26.75 -4.65
C PRO A 267 -17.86 27.61 -5.88
N GLU A 268 -19.10 28.10 -6.06
CA GLU A 268 -19.51 28.83 -7.27
C GLU A 268 -18.65 30.07 -7.56
N ASN A 269 -18.20 30.76 -6.51
CA ASN A 269 -17.33 31.92 -6.62
C ASN A 269 -15.88 31.58 -7.02
N PHE A 270 -15.50 30.30 -7.07
CA PHE A 270 -14.16 29.87 -7.47
C PHE A 270 -13.82 30.30 -8.90
N LEU A 271 -14.81 30.38 -9.78
CA LEU A 271 -14.63 30.86 -11.15
C LEU A 271 -14.71 32.39 -11.30
N GLN A 272 -15.33 33.08 -10.32
CA GLN A 272 -15.65 34.51 -10.38
C GLN A 272 -14.59 35.42 -9.77
N GLU A 273 -13.62 34.90 -9.02
CA GLU A 273 -12.50 35.73 -8.56
C GLU A 273 -11.73 36.28 -9.78
N GLU A 274 -11.76 37.61 -9.93
CA GLU A 274 -11.05 38.38 -10.96
C GLU A 274 -9.53 38.27 -10.76
N ASP A 275 -8.97 37.11 -11.06
CA ASP A 275 -7.54 36.98 -11.30
C ASP A 275 -7.21 37.79 -12.56
N ARG A 276 -6.09 38.53 -12.59
CA ARG A 276 -5.63 39.23 -13.81
C ARG A 276 -5.38 38.18 -14.89
N ILE A 277 -6.35 38.00 -15.77
CA ILE A 277 -6.29 37.03 -16.86
C ILE A 277 -5.22 37.52 -17.85
N PHE A 278 -4.06 36.87 -17.87
CA PHE A 278 -3.18 36.92 -19.06
C PHE A 278 -3.83 36.05 -20.12
N GLU A 279 -4.80 36.64 -20.79
CA GLU A 279 -5.56 36.05 -21.88
C GLU A 279 -4.65 35.88 -23.09
N GLN A 280 -4.26 34.64 -23.37
CA GLN A 280 -4.04 34.25 -24.76
C GLN A 280 -5.34 33.58 -25.22
N GLU A 281 -6.27 34.44 -25.65
CA GLU A 281 -7.59 34.23 -26.25
C GLU A 281 -8.79 33.82 -25.35
N GLU A 282 -9.81 34.68 -25.40
CA GLU A 282 -11.07 34.78 -24.63
C GLU A 282 -11.93 33.50 -24.55
N PHE A 283 -12.72 33.38 -23.48
CA PHE A 283 -14.18 33.17 -23.59
C PHE A 283 -14.90 33.42 -22.25
N ASP A 284 -16.01 34.15 -22.32
CA ASP A 284 -16.97 34.49 -21.26
C ASP A 284 -17.87 33.30 -20.87
N GLY A 285 -18.12 33.13 -19.57
CA GLY A 285 -19.13 32.23 -19.02
C GLY A 285 -19.64 32.69 -17.65
N ILE A 286 -20.94 32.95 -17.55
CA ILE A 286 -21.65 33.44 -16.36
C ILE A 286 -22.14 32.23 -15.53
N CYS A 287 -21.87 32.19 -14.22
CA CYS A 287 -22.37 31.17 -13.29
C CYS A 287 -23.64 31.62 -12.55
N GLY A 288 -24.64 30.74 -12.41
CA GLY A 288 -25.87 30.91 -11.63
C GLY A 288 -25.76 30.44 -10.15
N PRO A 289 -26.84 30.53 -9.33
CA PRO A 289 -26.77 30.35 -7.87
C PRO A 289 -27.17 28.96 -7.32
N LEU A 290 -26.56 28.63 -6.17
CA LEU A 290 -26.52 27.39 -5.36
C LEU A 290 -27.81 26.56 -5.17
N SER A 291 -27.60 25.24 -5.28
CA SER A 291 -28.36 24.17 -4.63
C SER A 291 -27.52 23.52 -3.53
N ASP A 292 -28.14 23.23 -2.38
CA ASP A 292 -27.52 22.59 -1.21
C ASP A 292 -26.72 21.33 -1.58
N MET A 293 -25.43 21.31 -1.24
CA MET A 293 -24.60 20.12 -1.41
C MET A 293 -25.14 18.99 -0.53
N PRO A 294 -25.50 17.82 -1.11
CA PRO A 294 -25.89 16.69 -0.29
C PRO A 294 -24.70 16.24 0.56
N LYS A 295 -24.91 16.12 1.87
CA LYS A 295 -24.00 15.50 2.85
C LYS A 295 -23.76 14.00 2.59
N ALA A 296 -24.02 13.53 1.38
CA ALA A 296 -23.97 12.11 1.04
C ALA A 296 -22.50 11.65 0.93
N PRO A 297 -22.17 10.48 1.47
CA PRO A 297 -20.82 9.91 1.43
C PRO A 297 -20.47 9.52 0.00
N TRP A 298 -19.74 10.38 -0.74
CA TRP A 298 -19.18 10.18 -2.10
C TRP A 298 -19.60 8.89 -2.84
N PRO A 299 -20.90 8.64 -3.12
CA PRO A 299 -21.31 7.30 -3.47
C PRO A 299 -21.30 7.23 -4.99
N ASN A 300 -20.33 6.48 -5.53
CA ASN A 300 -20.19 6.13 -6.96
C ASN A 300 -19.47 7.18 -7.82
N SER A 301 -18.33 7.66 -7.34
CA SER A 301 -17.61 8.78 -7.93
C SER A 301 -16.62 8.33 -9.00
N GLY A 302 -17.08 8.18 -10.25
CA GLY A 302 -16.16 8.25 -11.40
C GLY A 302 -15.25 9.48 -11.32
N GLU A 303 -15.70 10.54 -10.63
CA GLU A 303 -14.91 11.70 -10.24
C GLU A 303 -13.70 11.37 -9.34
N LEU A 304 -13.89 10.52 -8.32
CA LEU A 304 -12.82 10.13 -7.39
C LEU A 304 -11.81 9.23 -8.09
N GLN A 305 -12.28 8.28 -8.89
CA GLN A 305 -11.37 7.45 -9.71
C GLN A 305 -10.56 8.33 -10.67
N ALA A 306 -11.22 9.25 -11.38
CA ALA A 306 -10.52 10.18 -12.25
C ALA A 306 -9.55 11.10 -11.50
N ALA A 307 -9.84 11.49 -10.25
CA ALA A 307 -8.91 12.22 -9.40
C ALA A 307 -7.71 11.36 -8.99
N VAL A 308 -7.93 10.09 -8.58
CA VAL A 308 -6.84 9.14 -8.27
C VAL A 308 -5.96 8.92 -9.49
N ASP A 309 -6.56 8.68 -10.66
CA ASP A 309 -5.84 8.48 -11.93
C ASP A 309 -5.01 9.73 -12.30
N LEU A 310 -5.58 10.92 -12.09
CA LEU A 310 -4.89 12.19 -12.31
C LEU A 310 -3.71 12.39 -11.34
N VAL A 311 -3.89 12.07 -10.06
CA VAL A 311 -2.82 12.12 -9.07
C VAL A 311 -1.70 11.15 -9.42
N GLN A 312 -2.03 9.92 -9.81
CA GLN A 312 -1.04 8.93 -10.24
C GLN A 312 -0.31 9.37 -11.51
N ALA A 313 -1.01 9.98 -12.47
CA ALA A 313 -0.40 10.53 -13.67
C ALA A 313 0.55 11.69 -13.37
N LEU A 314 0.24 12.53 -12.37
CA LEU A 314 1.12 13.59 -11.90
C LEU A 314 2.37 13.02 -11.22
N GLY A 315 2.23 12.05 -10.32
CA GLY A 315 3.35 11.43 -9.59
C GLY A 315 4.25 12.47 -8.93
N ASP A 316 5.57 12.36 -9.12
CA ASP A 316 6.56 13.31 -8.59
C ASP A 316 6.38 14.75 -9.08
N ARG A 317 5.63 14.95 -10.18
CA ARG A 317 5.32 16.30 -10.67
C ARG A 317 4.45 17.08 -9.70
N TRP A 318 3.67 16.41 -8.85
CA TRP A 318 2.90 17.07 -7.79
C TRP A 318 3.79 17.99 -6.95
N LYS A 319 4.90 17.44 -6.46
CA LYS A 319 5.90 18.17 -5.67
C LYS A 319 6.69 19.15 -6.53
N LYS A 320 7.08 18.76 -7.74
CA LYS A 320 7.81 19.64 -8.68
C LYS A 320 7.05 20.93 -8.98
N PHE A 321 5.73 20.83 -9.17
CA PHE A 321 4.84 21.93 -9.52
C PHE A 321 4.29 22.69 -8.31
N ASP A 322 4.67 22.29 -7.10
CA ASP A 322 4.18 22.87 -5.84
C ASP A 322 2.64 22.91 -5.79
N LEU A 323 2.01 21.80 -6.20
CA LEU A 323 0.56 21.65 -6.16
C LEU A 323 0.07 21.50 -4.72
N ALA A 324 -0.98 22.24 -4.40
CA ALA A 324 -1.64 22.21 -3.12
C ALA A 324 -2.80 21.20 -3.11
N TYR A 325 -3.69 21.29 -4.10
CA TYR A 325 -4.86 20.41 -4.19
C TYR A 325 -5.44 20.33 -5.61
N ILE A 326 -6.25 19.31 -5.85
CA ILE A 326 -7.16 19.18 -6.98
C ILE A 326 -8.57 19.49 -6.47
N CYS A 327 -9.36 20.20 -7.26
CA CYS A 327 -10.80 20.28 -7.05
C CYS A 327 -11.57 19.92 -8.33
N THR A 328 -12.82 19.48 -8.16
CA THR A 328 -13.74 19.34 -9.29
C THR A 328 -14.38 20.68 -9.60
N VAL A 329 -14.41 21.06 -10.87
CA VAL A 329 -15.16 22.22 -11.37
C VAL A 329 -16.44 21.67 -11.98
N ARG A 330 -17.56 21.96 -11.32
CA ARG A 330 -18.89 21.68 -11.88
C ARG A 330 -19.26 22.84 -12.78
N VAL A 331 -19.48 22.53 -14.04
CA VAL A 331 -20.07 23.46 -15.01
C VAL A 331 -21.35 22.77 -15.44
N ASP A 332 -22.49 23.44 -15.22
CA ASP A 332 -23.84 22.85 -15.32
C ASP A 332 -24.10 22.11 -16.65
N ASP A 333 -23.39 22.49 -17.71
CA ASP A 333 -23.51 21.92 -19.04
C ASP A 333 -22.75 20.60 -19.25
N PHE A 334 -21.86 20.21 -18.33
CA PHE A 334 -20.99 19.06 -18.51
C PHE A 334 -21.46 17.85 -17.69
N LYS A 335 -21.69 16.73 -18.39
CA LYS A 335 -21.99 15.44 -17.76
C LYS A 335 -20.79 14.81 -17.05
N THR A 336 -19.59 15.27 -17.35
CA THR A 336 -18.34 14.69 -16.85
C THR A 336 -17.58 15.69 -15.99
N PRO A 337 -16.95 15.21 -14.91
CA PRO A 337 -16.23 16.07 -13.99
C PRO A 337 -15.06 16.74 -14.72
N GLN A 338 -14.94 18.05 -14.54
CA GLN A 338 -13.73 18.79 -14.90
C GLN A 338 -12.88 18.99 -13.66
N PHE A 339 -11.56 19.04 -13.85
CA PHE A 339 -10.63 19.21 -12.75
C PHE A 339 -9.88 20.54 -12.86
N CYS A 340 -9.56 21.12 -11.72
CA CYS A 340 -8.64 22.24 -11.59
C CYS A 340 -7.53 21.85 -10.61
N LEU A 341 -6.28 22.02 -11.03
CA LEU A 341 -5.12 21.90 -10.13
C LEU A 341 -4.83 23.27 -9.55
N VAL A 342 -4.60 23.35 -8.25
CA VAL A 342 -4.27 24.60 -7.56
C VAL A 342 -2.88 24.50 -6.95
N THR A 343 -2.03 25.49 -7.21
CA THR A 343 -0.70 25.60 -6.60
C THR A 343 -0.79 26.17 -5.18
N ARG A 344 0.28 26.06 -4.38
CA ARG A 344 0.32 26.69 -3.04
C ARG A 344 0.23 28.21 -3.05
N ASN A 345 0.63 28.85 -4.15
CA ASN A 345 0.43 30.29 -4.34
C ASN A 345 -0.91 30.63 -5.02
N ASN A 346 -1.84 29.67 -5.06
CA ASN A 346 -3.21 29.82 -5.57
C ASN A 346 -3.31 30.12 -7.07
N SER A 347 -2.30 29.75 -7.87
CA SER A 347 -2.47 29.71 -9.34
C SER A 347 -3.32 28.50 -9.71
N ARG A 348 -4.11 28.65 -10.78
CA ARG A 348 -5.13 27.69 -11.17
C ARG A 348 -4.83 27.13 -12.55
N ILE A 349 -4.83 25.81 -12.64
CA ILE A 349 -4.61 25.07 -13.88
C ILE A 349 -5.89 24.30 -14.19
N PHE A 350 -6.71 24.83 -15.09
CA PHE A 350 -7.90 24.19 -15.61
C PHE A 350 -7.49 22.99 -16.46
N TRP A 351 -7.49 21.84 -15.81
CA TRP A 351 -7.16 20.55 -16.41
C TRP A 351 -8.25 20.12 -17.39
N GLY A 352 -9.50 20.46 -17.10
CA GLY A 352 -10.67 19.99 -17.83
C GLY A 352 -10.99 18.54 -17.51
N GLU A 353 -11.59 17.83 -18.45
CA GLU A 353 -11.97 16.43 -18.29
C GLU A 353 -10.73 15.52 -18.23
N HIS A 354 -10.78 14.52 -17.34
CA HIS A 354 -9.81 13.44 -17.25
C HIS A 354 -10.49 12.13 -17.66
N ASP A 355 -10.61 11.93 -18.97
CA ASP A 355 -11.08 10.69 -19.58
C ASP A 355 -10.09 10.29 -20.67
N PRO A 356 -9.32 9.20 -20.49
CA PRO A 356 -8.34 8.76 -21.46
C PRO A 356 -8.96 8.16 -22.73
N GLU A 357 -10.23 7.74 -22.70
CA GLU A 357 -10.90 7.06 -23.82
C GLU A 357 -11.64 8.05 -24.74
N LYS A 358 -11.94 9.25 -24.26
CA LYS A 358 -12.69 10.26 -25.02
C LYS A 358 -11.83 10.94 -26.08
N ARG A 359 -12.21 10.77 -27.35
CA ARG A 359 -11.48 11.30 -28.53
C ARG A 359 -11.22 12.81 -28.53
N ASN A 360 -12.08 13.60 -27.87
CA ASN A 360 -12.01 15.06 -27.87
C ASN A 360 -11.34 15.63 -26.61
N THR A 361 -10.64 14.79 -25.84
CA THR A 361 -9.90 15.22 -24.66
C THR A 361 -8.41 15.17 -24.97
N ILE A 362 -7.67 16.24 -24.65
CA ILE A 362 -6.21 16.21 -24.75
C ILE A 362 -5.70 15.14 -23.76
N PRO A 363 -4.94 14.12 -24.21
CA PRO A 363 -4.40 13.10 -23.33
C PRO A 363 -3.58 13.71 -22.17
N ALA A 364 -3.69 13.13 -20.98
CA ALA A 364 -2.98 13.60 -19.79
C ALA A 364 -1.47 13.76 -20.03
N ALA A 365 -0.84 12.81 -20.75
CA ALA A 365 0.57 12.87 -21.11
C ALA A 365 0.96 14.15 -21.88
N ILE A 366 0.11 14.61 -22.80
CA ILE A 366 0.36 15.85 -23.57
C ILE A 366 0.18 17.09 -22.68
N LYS A 367 -0.85 17.10 -21.80
CA LYS A 367 -1.05 18.18 -20.83
C LYS A 367 0.17 18.30 -19.88
N LEU A 368 0.66 17.16 -19.37
CA LEU A 368 1.85 17.10 -18.52
C LEU A 368 3.11 17.58 -19.24
N GLN A 369 3.32 17.18 -20.50
CA GLN A 369 4.45 17.66 -21.30
C GLN A 369 4.41 19.19 -21.43
N LYS A 370 3.25 19.77 -21.73
CA LYS A 370 3.10 21.23 -21.83
C LYS A 370 3.37 21.93 -20.50
N LEU A 371 2.95 21.34 -19.37
CA LEU A 371 3.31 21.87 -18.04
C LEU A 371 4.80 21.78 -17.78
N ASP A 372 5.44 20.67 -18.14
CA ASP A 372 6.88 20.49 -18.01
C ASP A 372 7.67 21.53 -18.84
N GLU A 373 7.25 21.80 -20.07
CA GLU A 373 7.82 22.84 -20.94
C GLU A 373 7.64 24.24 -20.36
N PHE A 374 6.43 24.55 -19.88
CA PHE A 374 6.14 25.83 -19.23
C PHE A 374 7.00 26.02 -17.96
N PHE A 375 7.06 24.98 -17.12
CA PHE A 375 7.86 24.96 -15.92
C PHE A 375 9.36 25.11 -16.24
N ALA A 376 9.88 24.43 -17.26
CA ALA A 376 11.28 24.56 -17.67
C ALA A 376 11.62 26.00 -18.10
N LYS A 377 10.69 26.71 -18.73
CA LYS A 377 10.87 28.10 -19.16
C LYS A 377 10.82 29.11 -18.00
N ARG A 378 9.98 28.87 -17.00
CA ARG A 378 9.67 29.84 -15.92
C ARG A 378 10.25 29.46 -14.54
N ASN A 379 10.71 28.23 -14.39
CA ASN A 379 11.16 27.59 -13.14
C ASN A 379 10.11 27.54 -12.01
N ARG A 380 8.82 27.77 -12.34
CA ARG A 380 7.66 27.73 -11.44
C ARG A 380 6.37 27.84 -12.25
N LEU A 381 5.25 27.37 -11.69
CA LEU A 381 3.91 27.57 -12.25
C LEU A 381 3.24 28.87 -11.79
N ASP A 382 3.83 29.55 -10.80
CA ASP A 382 3.34 30.80 -10.22
C ASP A 382 4.18 32.01 -10.66
N ALA A 383 3.59 33.22 -10.66
CA ALA A 383 4.37 34.44 -10.71
C ALA A 383 4.58 35.02 -9.31
N PRO A 384 5.69 35.75 -9.08
CA PRO A 384 5.82 36.51 -7.86
C PRO A 384 4.78 37.63 -7.89
N ASN A 385 3.74 37.51 -7.04
CA ASN A 385 2.61 38.43 -6.91
C ASN A 385 1.54 38.40 -8.02
N GLU A 386 1.54 37.40 -8.90
CA GLU A 386 0.46 37.21 -9.87
C GLU A 386 -0.01 35.76 -9.85
N ARG A 387 -1.33 35.59 -9.92
CA ARG A 387 -1.99 34.28 -10.07
C ARG A 387 -2.16 34.00 -11.55
N TYR A 388 -1.69 32.85 -12.01
CA TYR A 388 -1.90 32.44 -13.39
C TYR A 388 -3.15 31.56 -13.51
N ARG A 389 -3.86 31.73 -14.64
CA ARG A 389 -4.92 30.85 -15.10
C ARG A 389 -4.41 30.11 -16.33
N PHE A 390 -4.19 28.79 -16.20
CA PHE A 390 -3.83 27.94 -17.33
C PHE A 390 -5.04 27.16 -17.79
N THR A 391 -5.29 27.14 -19.10
CA THR A 391 -6.36 26.33 -19.70
C THR A 391 -5.81 25.53 -20.86
N PHE A 392 -6.02 24.21 -20.85
CA PHE A 392 -5.68 23.37 -22.00
C PHE A 392 -6.83 23.38 -23.00
N ARG A 393 -6.66 24.11 -24.11
CA ARG A 393 -7.61 24.09 -25.23
C ARG A 393 -7.06 23.20 -26.36
N LEU A 394 -7.93 22.41 -26.98
CA LEU A 394 -7.66 21.86 -28.30
C LEU A 394 -7.64 23.04 -29.27
N LYS A 395 -6.65 23.10 -30.16
CA LYS A 395 -6.76 23.96 -31.35
C LYS A 395 -7.98 23.47 -32.13
N SER A 396 -8.88 24.36 -32.49
CA SER A 396 -10.01 24.00 -33.35
C SER A 396 -9.47 23.39 -34.64
N GLU A 397 -10.18 22.41 -35.20
CA GLU A 397 -9.82 21.77 -36.48
C GLU A 397 -9.70 22.77 -37.64
N THR A 398 -10.20 24.00 -37.46
CA THR A 398 -10.09 25.10 -38.42
C THR A 398 -8.72 25.78 -38.45
N GLU A 399 -7.84 25.52 -37.48
CA GLU A 399 -6.50 26.12 -37.37
C GLU A 399 -5.33 25.14 -37.64
N LEU A 400 -5.63 23.90 -38.03
CA LEU A 400 -4.67 22.89 -38.48
C LEU A 400 -4.74 22.74 -40.00
#